data_AF-A0A9X2FMX4-F1
#
_entry.id   AF-A0A9X2FMX4-F1
#
_cell.length_a   1.000
_cell.length_b   1.000
_cell.length_c   1.000
_cell.angle_alpha   90.00
_cell.angle_beta   90.00
_cell.angle_gamma   90.00
#
_symmetry.space_group_name_H-M   'P 1'
#
loop_
_entity.id
_entity.type
_entity.pdbx_description
1 polymer ?
#
loop_
_entity_poly.entity_id
_entity_poly.type
_entity_poly.pdbx_seq_one_letter_code
_entity_poly.pdbx_strand_id
1 'polypeptide(L)' 'MRNGALFLAGPLAEPGVFGAVTGCEETGAPARLRDHALMGRPKAPAAVPRSGSAIEGRLVP' A
#
# COMPACT_ATOMS: atom_id res chain seq x y z
N MET A 1 -3.76 23.05 1.29
CA MET A 1 -2.95 21.85 1.63
C MET A 1 -3.14 20.85 0.51
N ARG A 2 -2.10 20.33 -0.13
CA ARG A 2 -2.28 19.21 -1.08
C ARG A 2 -2.64 17.98 -0.24
N ASN A 3 -3.83 17.41 -0.44
CA ASN A 3 -4.11 16.06 0.04
C ASN A 3 -3.17 15.12 -0.73
N GLY A 4 -2.22 14.52 -0.03
CA GLY A 4 -1.29 13.56 -0.60
C GLY A 4 -1.90 12.18 -0.55
N ALA A 5 -1.93 11.48 -1.70
CA ALA A 5 -2.41 10.11 -1.74
C ALA A 5 -1.38 9.13 -1.15
N LEU A 6 -1.84 8.14 -0.40
CA LEU A 6 -1.05 7.10 0.25
C LEU A 6 -1.25 5.77 -0.47
N PHE A 7 -0.15 5.16 -0.95
CA PHE A 7 -0.17 3.80 -1.48
C PHE A 7 0.05 2.78 -0.36
N LEU A 8 -0.91 1.89 -0.17
CA LEU A 8 -0.89 0.80 0.82
C LEU A 8 -0.51 -0.52 0.14
N ALA A 9 0.37 -1.28 0.77
CA ALA A 9 0.77 -2.62 0.35
C ALA A 9 1.02 -3.53 1.56
N GLY A 10 1.07 -4.84 1.33
CA GLY A 10 1.23 -5.82 2.40
C GLY A 10 0.03 -5.82 3.35
N PRO A 11 0.23 -6.08 4.65
CA PRO A 11 -0.87 -6.21 5.62
C PRO A 11 -1.81 -5.01 5.70
N LEU A 12 -1.31 -3.79 5.47
CA LEU A 12 -2.15 -2.58 5.50
C LEU A 12 -3.09 -2.44 4.29
N ALA A 13 -2.86 -3.19 3.21
CA ALA A 13 -3.74 -3.22 2.04
C ALA A 13 -4.85 -4.28 2.16
N GLU A 14 -4.83 -5.11 3.20
CA GLU A 14 -5.88 -6.09 3.47
C GLU A 14 -7.18 -5.36 3.91
N PRO A 15 -8.36 -5.83 3.45
CA PRO A 15 -9.64 -5.20 3.80
C PRO A 15 -9.82 -5.05 5.32
N GLY A 16 -10.22 -3.86 5.77
CA GLY A 16 -10.50 -3.53 7.16
C GLY A 16 -9.27 -3.18 8.02
N VAL A 17 -8.05 -3.55 7.63
CA VAL A 17 -6.86 -3.33 8.46
C VAL A 17 -6.52 -1.84 8.57
N PHE A 18 -6.55 -1.10 7.46
CA PHE A 18 -6.28 0.33 7.46
C PHE A 18 -7.22 1.08 8.40
N GLY A 19 -8.53 0.83 8.30
CA GLY A 19 -9.51 1.49 9.16
C GLY A 19 -9.39 1.09 10.63
N ALA A 20 -9.05 -0.17 10.93
CA ALA A 20 -8.80 -0.61 12.30
C ALA A 20 -7.58 0.08 12.94
N VAL A 21 -6.53 0.37 12.17
CA VAL A 21 -5.30 1.01 12.66
C VAL A 21 -5.42 2.52 12.73
N THR A 22 -6.10 3.15 11.77
CA THR A 22 -6.15 4.61 11.63
C THR A 22 -7.41 5.25 12.20
N GLY A 23 -8.49 4.48 12.37
CA GLY A 23 -9.83 4.98 12.69
C GLY A 23 -10.52 5.68 11.51
N CYS A 24 -9.92 5.68 10.32
CA CYS A 24 -10.49 6.28 9.12
C CYS A 24 -11.32 5.26 8.32
N GLU A 25 -12.33 5.74 7.61
CA GLU A 25 -13.08 4.89 6.68
C GLU A 25 -12.18 4.44 5.52
N GLU A 26 -12.29 3.17 5.11
CA GLU A 26 -11.44 2.61 4.06
C GLU A 26 -11.91 3.08 2.68
N THR A 27 -11.33 4.17 2.18
CA THR A 27 -11.70 4.81 0.90
C THR A 27 -10.71 4.52 -0.24
N GLY A 28 -9.90 3.45 -0.13
CA GLY A 28 -8.83 3.14 -1.08
C GLY A 28 -9.28 2.37 -2.33
N ALA A 29 -8.86 2.81 -3.52
CA ALA A 29 -9.06 2.08 -4.78
C ALA A 29 -7.89 1.10 -5.06
N PRO A 30 -8.13 -0.06 -5.71
CA PRO A 30 -7.05 -0.93 -6.17
C PRO A 30 -6.06 -0.17 -7.05
N ALA A 31 -4.76 -0.36 -6.80
CA ALA A 31 -3.71 0.38 -7.48
C ALA A 31 -2.44 -0.48 -7.66
N ARG A 32 -1.60 -0.07 -8.62
CA ARG A 32 -0.35 -0.74 -8.96
C ARG A 32 0.82 0.23 -8.92
N LEU A 33 1.84 -0.07 -8.10
CA LEU A 33 3.09 0.68 -8.02
C LEU A 33 4.15 -0.02 -8.88
N ARG A 34 4.52 0.59 -10.02
CA ARG A 34 5.53 0.06 -10.95
C ARG A 34 6.96 0.30 -10.46
N ASP A 35 7.87 -0.52 -10.97
CA ASP A 35 9.31 -0.46 -10.71
C ASP A 35 9.68 -0.57 -9.23
N HIS A 36 8.84 -1.26 -8.46
CA HIS A 36 9.04 -1.56 -7.05
C HIS A 36 8.72 -3.03 -6.78
N ALA A 37 9.32 -3.58 -5.72
CA ALA A 37 9.03 -4.90 -5.19
C ALA A 37 8.92 -4.86 -3.66
N LEU A 38 8.11 -5.76 -3.08
CA LEU A 38 8.10 -5.99 -1.65
C LEU A 38 9.22 -6.96 -1.27
N MET A 39 10.08 -6.56 -0.34
CA MET A 39 11.21 -7.35 0.16
C MET A 39 11.15 -7.46 1.69
N GLY A 40 11.68 -8.56 2.24
CA GLY A 40 11.73 -8.81 3.68
C GLY A 40 10.75 -9.87 4.16
N ARG A 41 10.43 -9.86 5.46
CA ARG A 41 9.53 -10.87 6.06
C ARG A 41 8.09 -10.59 5.66
N PRO A 42 7.24 -11.63 5.44
CA PRO A 42 5.86 -11.46 4.99
C PRO A 42 5.00 -10.51 5.86
N LYS A 43 5.28 -10.47 7.18
CA LYS A 43 4.53 -9.64 8.14
C LYS A 43 4.99 -8.18 8.22
N ALA A 44 6.16 -7.86 7.67
CA ALA A 44 6.73 -6.51 7.68
C ALA A 44 7.58 -6.30 6.42
N PRO A 45 6.97 -6.34 5.22
CA PRO A 45 7.71 -6.11 4.00
C PRO A 45 8.00 -4.61 3.82
N ALA A 46 9.09 -4.30 3.13
CA ALA A 46 9.41 -2.96 2.66
C ALA A 46 9.28 -2.88 1.13
N ALA A 47 8.74 -1.78 0.62
CA ALA A 47 8.78 -1.48 -0.80
C ALA A 47 10.16 -0.93 -1.17
N VAL A 48 10.82 -1.56 -2.14
CA VAL A 48 12.13 -1.13 -2.65
C VAL A 48 12.10 -0.95 -4.17
N PRO A 49 12.87 -0.02 -4.74
CA PRO A 49 12.99 0.12 -6.19
C PRO A 49 13.51 -1.16 -6.85
N ARG A 50 12.82 -1.63 -7.88
CA ARG A 50 13.14 -2.83 -8.66
C ARG A 50 12.53 -2.73 -10.05
N SER A 51 13.35 -2.38 -11.05
CA SER A 51 12.92 -2.25 -12.45
C SER A 51 12.19 -3.49 -12.95
N GLY A 52 11.07 -3.28 -13.66
CA GLY A 52 10.27 -4.37 -14.25
C GLY A 52 9.42 -5.17 -13.25
N SER A 53 9.47 -4.82 -11.96
CA SER A 53 8.58 -5.38 -10.95
C SER A 53 7.39 -4.46 -10.70
N ALA A 54 6.37 -4.97 -10.01
CA ALA A 54 5.27 -4.15 -9.52
C ALA A 54 4.73 -4.67 -8.20
N ILE A 55 4.19 -3.76 -7.40
CA ILE A 55 3.45 -4.06 -6.18
C ILE A 55 1.96 -3.78 -6.46
N GLU A 56 1.11 -4.78 -6.22
CA GLU A 56 -0.34 -4.59 -6.16
C GLU A 56 -0.73 -4.13 -4.76
N GLY A 57 -1.66 -3.18 -4.69
CA GLY A 57 -2.05 -2.55 -3.43
C GLY A 57 -3.31 -1.70 -3.56
N ARG A 58 -3.43 -0.71 -2.67
CA ARG A 58 -4.54 0.26 -2.66
C ARG A 58 -4.01 1.68 -2.59
N LEU A 59 -4.69 2.62 -3.23
CA LEU A 59 -4.39 4.05 -3.16
C LEU A 59 -5.50 4.75 -2.38
N VAL A 60 -5.16 5.32 -1.23
CA VAL A 60 -6.06 6.12 -0.38
C VAL A 60 -5.77 7.61 -0.65
N PRO A 61 -6.79 8.46 -0.89
CA PRO A 61 -6.62 9.88 -1.19
C PRO A 61 -6.27 10.76 0.01
#